data_AF-A0A6P7U0J3-F1
#
_entry.id   AF-A0A6P7U0J3-F1
#
_cell.length_a   1.000
_cell.length_b   1.000
_cell.length_c   1.000
_cell.angle_alpha   90.00
_cell.angle_beta   90.00
_cell.angle_gamma   90.00
#
_symmetry.space_group_name_H-M   'P 1'
#
loop_
_entity.id
_entity.type
_entity.pdbx_description
1 polymer ?
#
loop_
_entity_poly.entity_id
_entity_poly.type
_entity_poly.pdbx_seq_one_letter_code
_entity_poly.pdbx_strand_id
1 'polypeptide(L)'
;MSREDLEKCLVEDKSGVTLTPLQYDKDDDVHAQFLTCVANLRAQNYGIEPTTVYNARFVSGKIVPAMATTTSLVVGLVCLELYKIVQNMTDLESYSSIFVDTTVNQLLKCTPIKCPVSKVAFFVHS
;
A
#
# COMPACT_ATOMS: atom_id res chain seq x y z
N MET A 1 -15.86 -11.22 16.71
CA MET A 1 -17.13 -11.00 16.01
C MET A 1 -16.76 -10.61 14.59
N SER A 2 -16.89 -11.56 13.64
CA SER A 2 -16.59 -11.28 12.23
C SER A 2 -17.73 -10.44 11.64
N ARG A 3 -17.49 -9.75 10.51
CA ARG A 3 -18.51 -8.93 9.83
C ARG A 3 -19.80 -9.71 9.53
N GLU A 4 -19.66 -11.00 9.27
CA GLU A 4 -20.73 -11.94 8.96
C GLU A 4 -21.68 -12.17 10.16
N ASP A 5 -21.16 -12.12 11.39
CA ASP A 5 -21.96 -12.22 12.61
C ASP A 5 -22.83 -10.96 12.82
N LEU A 6 -22.32 -9.80 12.39
CA LEU A 6 -22.98 -8.49 12.55
C LEU A 6 -24.09 -8.30 11.51
N GLU A 7 -23.89 -8.76 10.27
CA GLU A 7 -24.94 -8.76 9.25
C GLU A 7 -26.11 -9.66 9.60
N LYS A 8 -25.87 -10.83 10.22
CA LYS A 8 -26.94 -11.71 10.71
C LYS A 8 -27.78 -11.04 11.81
N CYS A 9 -27.15 -10.33 12.75
CA CYS A 9 -27.85 -9.61 13.81
C CYS A 9 -28.71 -8.43 13.31
N LEU A 10 -28.39 -7.85 12.15
CA LEU A 10 -29.12 -6.69 11.58
C LEU A 10 -30.36 -7.10 10.77
N VAL A 11 -30.41 -8.34 10.27
CA VAL A 11 -31.52 -8.87 9.47
C VAL A 11 -32.65 -9.43 10.35
N GLU A 12 -32.35 -9.82 11.59
CA GLU A 12 -33.30 -10.50 12.50
C GLU A 12 -33.72 -9.66 13.72
N ASP A 13 -34.00 -8.36 13.53
CA ASP A 13 -34.69 -7.61 14.57
C ASP A 13 -36.18 -8.02 14.62
N LYS A 14 -36.63 -8.51 15.78
CA LYS A 14 -37.99 -9.03 16.02
C LYS A 14 -39.11 -7.98 15.84
N SER A 15 -38.79 -6.72 15.52
CA SER A 15 -39.75 -5.65 15.24
C SER A 15 -40.09 -5.44 13.75
N GLY A 16 -39.48 -6.19 12.83
CA GLY A 16 -39.77 -6.09 11.39
C GLY A 16 -39.17 -4.86 10.70
N VAL A 17 -38.25 -4.16 11.37
CA VAL A 17 -37.50 -3.02 10.80
C VAL A 17 -36.17 -3.52 10.23
N THR A 18 -35.95 -3.34 8.92
CA THR A 18 -34.69 -3.68 8.28
C THR A 18 -33.67 -2.57 8.49
N LEU A 19 -32.56 -2.88 9.15
CA LEU A 19 -31.42 -1.97 9.32
C LEU A 19 -30.40 -2.20 8.20
N THR A 20 -30.01 -1.13 7.50
CA THR A 20 -28.95 -1.18 6.50
C THR A 20 -27.62 -0.74 7.14
N PRO A 21 -26.59 -1.60 7.19
CA PRO A 21 -25.30 -1.21 7.72
C PRO A 21 -24.68 -0.12 6.83
N LEU A 22 -24.14 0.92 7.47
CA LEU A 22 -23.39 1.95 6.76
C LEU A 22 -22.04 1.38 6.29
N GLN A 23 -21.86 1.28 4.98
CA GLN A 23 -20.56 0.96 4.41
C GLN A 23 -19.71 2.22 4.35
N TYR A 24 -18.59 2.23 5.07
CA TYR A 24 -17.66 3.35 5.02
C TYR A 24 -17.12 3.53 3.60
N ASP A 25 -17.29 4.75 3.09
CA ASP A 25 -16.69 5.23 1.86
C ASP A 25 -15.76 6.40 2.19
N LYS A 26 -14.50 6.28 1.76
CA LYS A 26 -13.47 7.30 1.94
C LYS A 26 -13.64 8.47 0.98
N ASP A 27 -14.45 8.30 -0.08
CA ASP A 27 -14.69 9.31 -1.11
C ASP A 27 -15.95 10.13 -0.86
N ASP A 28 -16.74 9.76 0.15
CA ASP A 28 -17.90 10.51 0.65
C ASP A 28 -17.47 11.56 1.70
N ASP A 29 -17.79 12.83 1.41
CA ASP A 29 -17.49 13.96 2.29
C ASP A 29 -18.23 13.88 3.64
N VAL A 30 -19.43 13.30 3.69
CA VAL A 30 -20.23 13.17 4.92
C VAL A 30 -19.55 12.19 5.87
N HIS A 31 -19.11 11.04 5.36
CA HIS A 31 -18.39 10.04 6.15
C HIS A 31 -17.06 10.59 6.69
N ALA A 32 -16.32 11.32 5.86
CA ALA A 32 -15.06 11.95 6.26
C ALA A 32 -15.26 13.05 7.32
N GLN A 33 -16.27 13.91 7.15
CA GLN A 33 -16.60 14.97 8.11
C GLN A 33 -17.05 14.39 9.45
N PHE A 34 -17.94 13.39 9.43
CA PHE A 34 -18.39 12.71 10.64
C PHE A 34 -17.20 12.12 11.42
N LEU A 35 -16.32 11.41 10.74
CA LEU A 35 -15.12 10.83 11.37
C LEU A 35 -14.20 11.92 11.96
N THR A 36 -14.00 13.01 11.23
CA THR A 36 -13.17 14.14 11.68
C THR A 36 -13.76 14.81 12.92
N CYS A 37 -15.07 15.06 12.94
CA CYS A 37 -15.76 15.65 14.09
C CYS A 37 -15.65 14.75 15.33
N VAL A 38 -15.90 13.44 15.19
CA VAL A 38 -15.79 12.47 16.29
C VAL A 38 -14.35 12.37 16.80
N ALA A 39 -13.37 12.33 15.89
CA ALA A 39 -11.95 12.31 16.24
C ALA A 39 -11.54 13.58 17.00
N ASN A 40 -11.99 14.76 16.56
CA ASN A 40 -11.69 16.03 17.20
C ASN A 40 -12.37 16.17 18.57
N LEU A 41 -13.61 15.69 18.72
CA LEU A 41 -14.29 15.66 20.02
C LEU A 41 -13.53 14.76 21.01
N ARG A 42 -13.05 13.60 20.56
CA ARG A 42 -12.20 12.73 21.37
C ARG A 42 -10.85 13.38 21.68
N ALA A 43 -10.24 14.07 20.71
CA ALA A 43 -8.97 14.76 20.89
C ALA A 43 -9.06 15.84 21.98
N GLN A 44 -10.15 16.63 21.98
CA GLN A 44 -10.43 17.62 23.01
C GLN A 44 -10.50 17.01 24.42
N ASN A 45 -11.09 15.82 24.57
CA ASN A 45 -11.16 15.14 25.88
C ASN A 45 -9.79 14.75 26.44
N TYR A 46 -8.77 14.56 25.60
CA TYR A 46 -7.42 14.16 26.00
C TYR A 46 -6.37 15.26 25.80
N GLY A 47 -6.78 16.48 25.45
CA GLY A 47 -5.86 17.59 25.15
C GLY A 47 -4.97 17.34 23.92
N ILE A 48 -5.41 16.50 22.98
CA ILE A 48 -4.72 16.23 21.71
C ILE A 48 -5.10 17.32 20.70
N GLU A 49 -4.15 17.74 19.86
CA GLU A 49 -4.38 18.74 18.82
C GLU A 49 -5.45 18.26 17.81
N PRO A 50 -6.44 19.10 17.47
CA PRO A 50 -7.48 18.75 16.49
C PRO A 50 -6.88 18.58 15.10
N THR A 51 -7.39 17.63 14.33
CA THR A 51 -6.95 17.33 12.97
C THR A 51 -7.91 17.90 11.92
N THR A 52 -7.41 18.14 10.72
CA THR A 52 -8.21 18.59 9.57
C THR A 52 -8.90 17.41 8.90
N VAL A 53 -9.97 17.68 8.13
CA VAL A 53 -10.70 16.64 7.37
C VAL A 53 -9.78 15.92 6.39
N TYR A 54 -8.83 16.65 5.78
CA TYR A 54 -7.84 16.07 4.87
C TYR A 54 -6.94 15.04 5.57
N ASN A 55 -6.34 15.41 6.70
CA ASN A 55 -5.47 14.51 7.46
C ASN A 55 -6.24 13.30 8.02
N ALA A 56 -7.46 13.52 8.49
CA ALA A 56 -8.34 12.45 8.94
C ALA A 56 -8.68 11.48 7.80
N ARG A 57 -9.00 11.99 6.60
CA ARG A 57 -9.26 11.18 5.39
C ARG A 57 -8.03 10.41 4.94
N PHE A 58 -6.86 11.03 4.99
CA PHE A 58 -5.58 10.41 4.65
C PHE A 58 -5.29 9.18 5.52
N VAL A 59 -5.43 9.33 6.85
CA VAL A 59 -5.15 8.27 7.82
C VAL A 59 -6.23 7.17 7.79
N SER A 60 -7.51 7.55 7.76
CA SER A 60 -8.64 6.59 7.76
C SER A 60 -8.74 5.79 6.47
N GLY A 61 -8.45 6.43 5.32
CA GLY A 61 -8.45 5.81 4.01
C GLY A 61 -7.17 4.99 3.69
N LYS A 62 -6.16 4.98 4.58
CA LYS A 62 -4.84 4.36 4.34
C LYS A 62 -4.25 4.76 2.99
N ILE A 63 -4.32 6.05 2.67
CA ILE A 63 -3.92 6.56 1.35
C ILE A 63 -2.39 6.46 1.22
N VAL A 64 -1.91 5.76 0.19
CA VAL A 64 -0.48 5.74 -0.16
C VAL A 64 -0.19 6.98 -1.01
N PRO A 65 0.74 7.86 -0.59
CA PRO A 65 1.10 9.03 -1.38
C PRO A 65 1.78 8.59 -2.68
N ALA A 66 1.31 9.11 -3.81
CA ALA A 66 1.88 8.84 -5.13
C ALA A 66 2.01 10.16 -5.90
N MET A 67 3.16 10.35 -6.57
CA MET A 67 3.41 11.49 -7.45
C MET A 67 3.85 11.02 -8.83
N ALA A 68 3.40 11.70 -9.88
CA ALA A 68 3.73 11.33 -11.25
C ALA A 68 5.25 11.32 -11.53
N THR A 69 6.01 12.18 -10.84
CA THR A 69 7.47 12.32 -11.00
C THR A 69 8.24 11.06 -10.57
N THR A 70 7.85 10.41 -9.47
CA THR A 70 8.51 9.16 -9.06
C THR A 70 8.15 8.01 -9.99
N THR A 71 6.91 7.98 -10.49
CA THR A 71 6.49 6.96 -11.45
C THR A 71 7.20 7.08 -12.79
N SER A 72 7.35 8.29 -13.33
CA SER A 72 8.07 8.50 -14.60
C SER A 72 9.55 8.18 -14.47
N LEU A 73 10.15 8.53 -13.33
CA LEU A 73 11.54 8.19 -13.02
C LEU A 73 11.73 6.68 -12.95
N VAL A 74 10.90 5.97 -12.17
CA VAL A 74 10.98 4.50 -12.05
C VAL A 74 10.77 3.83 -13.41
N VAL A 75 9.78 4.25 -14.19
CA VAL A 75 9.55 3.71 -15.55
C VAL A 75 10.76 3.94 -16.45
N GLY A 76 11.34 5.15 -16.43
CA GLY A 76 12.55 5.46 -17.19
C GLY A 76 13.73 4.55 -16.84
N LEU A 77 13.96 4.31 -15.54
CA LEU A 77 15.01 3.40 -15.09
C LEU A 77 14.75 1.95 -15.49
N VAL A 78 13.50 1.49 -15.40
CA VAL A 78 13.10 0.14 -15.84
C VAL A 78 13.33 -0.03 -17.34
N CYS A 79 13.02 0.98 -18.15
CA CYS A 79 13.29 0.95 -19.59
C CYS A 79 14.79 0.82 -19.90
N LEU A 80 15.67 1.45 -19.11
CA LEU A 80 17.13 1.31 -19.28
C LEU A 80 17.62 -0.10 -18.96
N GLU A 81 17.10 -0.74 -17.91
CA GLU A 81 17.43 -2.14 -17.60
C GLU A 81 16.85 -3.10 -18.66
N LEU A 82 15.67 -2.81 -19.21
CA LEU A 82 15.06 -3.59 -20.28
C LEU A 82 15.96 -3.67 -21.54
N TYR A 83 16.64 -2.58 -21.90
CA TYR A 83 17.58 -2.60 -23.03
C TYR A 83 18.72 -3.61 -22.86
N LYS A 84 19.19 -3.86 -21.64
CA LYS A 84 20.24 -4.84 -21.34
C LYS A 84 19.75 -6.27 -21.53
N ILE A 85 18.50 -6.52 -21.15
CA ILE A 85 17.83 -7.81 -21.37
C ILE A 85 17.71 -8.09 -22.87
N VAL A 86 17.25 -7.11 -23.66
CA VAL A 86 17.10 -7.25 -25.12
C VAL A 86 18.43 -7.53 -25.81
N GLN A 87 19.54 -7.01 -25.29
CA GLN A 87 20.89 -7.25 -25.82
C GLN A 87 21.47 -8.62 -25.40
N ASN A 88 20.72 -9.46 -24.69
CA ASN A 88 21.16 -10.77 -24.18
C ASN A 88 22.45 -10.69 -23.32
N MET A 89 22.59 -9.64 -22.51
CA MET A 89 23.69 -9.55 -21.55
C MET A 89 23.54 -10.64 -20.48
N THR A 90 24.51 -11.56 -20.41
CA THR A 90 24.53 -12.68 -19.46
C THR A 90 25.22 -12.35 -18.13
N ASP A 91 25.98 -11.26 -18.08
CA ASP A 91 26.74 -10.85 -16.90
C ASP A 91 25.85 -10.17 -15.87
N LEU A 92 25.80 -10.76 -14.67
CA LEU A 92 24.98 -10.27 -13.56
C LEU A 92 25.43 -8.89 -13.06
N GLU A 93 26.71 -8.55 -13.22
CA GLU A 93 27.31 -7.24 -12.91
C GLU A 93 26.78 -6.11 -13.80
N SER A 94 26.25 -6.44 -14.98
CA SER A 94 25.71 -5.45 -15.92
C SER A 94 24.34 -4.92 -15.47
N TYR A 95 23.62 -5.72 -14.69
CA TYR A 95 22.31 -5.36 -14.14
C TYR A 95 22.46 -4.57 -12.85
N SER A 96 21.47 -3.73 -12.57
CA SER A 96 21.44 -2.97 -11.32
C SER A 96 20.06 -2.78 -10.76
N SER A 97 19.95 -2.98 -9.45
CA SER A 97 18.83 -2.53 -8.64
C SER A 97 19.05 -1.07 -8.26
N ILE A 98 18.04 -0.21 -8.49
CA ILE A 98 18.15 1.22 -8.22
C ILE A 98 17.09 1.62 -7.20
N PHE A 99 17.54 2.28 -6.14
CA PHE A 99 16.70 2.90 -5.11
C PHE A 99 16.76 4.41 -5.26
N VAL A 100 15.62 5.07 -5.17
CA VAL A 100 15.49 6.50 -5.45
C VAL A 100 14.69 7.16 -4.35
N ASP A 101 15.24 8.24 -3.80
CA ASP A 101 14.53 9.19 -2.96
C ASP A 101 14.61 10.58 -3.61
N THR A 102 13.49 11.03 -4.17
CA THR A 102 13.39 12.32 -4.86
C THR A 102 13.37 13.51 -3.90
N THR A 103 13.09 13.30 -2.61
CA THR A 103 13.07 14.36 -1.60
C THR A 103 14.47 14.89 -1.33
N VAL A 104 15.44 13.98 -1.23
CA VAL A 104 16.86 14.28 -1.01
C VAL A 104 17.69 14.20 -2.28
N ASN A 105 17.06 13.96 -3.44
CA ASN A 105 17.71 13.72 -4.73
C ASN A 105 18.84 12.68 -4.63
N GLN A 106 18.55 11.55 -3.99
CA GLN A 106 19.48 10.44 -3.83
C GLN A 106 19.08 9.28 -4.74
N LEU A 107 20.09 8.73 -5.41
CA LEU A 107 19.98 7.53 -6.22
C LEU A 107 21.06 6.55 -5.79
N LEU A 108 20.66 5.40 -5.27
CA LEU A 108 21.55 4.32 -4.85
C LEU A 108 21.43 3.15 -5.82
N LYS A 109 22.57 2.73 -6.36
CA LYS A 109 22.68 1.61 -7.29
C LYS A 109 23.32 0.41 -6.57
N CYS A 110 22.70 -0.75 -6.68
CA CYS A 110 23.20 -2.01 -6.12
C CYS A 110 23.27 -3.09 -7.21
N THR A 111 24.26 -3.97 -7.14
CA THR A 111 24.28 -5.17 -7.98
C THR A 111 23.21 -6.16 -7.50
N PRO A 112 22.54 -6.88 -8.41
CA PRO A 112 21.52 -7.84 -8.02
C PRO A 112 22.14 -9.04 -7.29
N ILE A 113 21.32 -9.71 -6.49
CA ILE A 113 21.75 -10.89 -5.72
C ILE A 113 21.78 -12.09 -6.66
N LYS A 114 22.88 -12.85 -6.63
CA LYS A 114 22.99 -14.11 -7.37
C LYS A 114 22.01 -15.15 -6.82
N CYS A 115 21.37 -15.91 -7.71
CA CYS A 115 20.49 -16.99 -7.28
C CYS A 115 21.25 -18.08 -6.48
N PRO A 116 20.73 -18.52 -5.31
CA PRO A 116 21.30 -19.65 -4.60
C PRO A 116 21.07 -20.92 -5.42
N VAL A 117 22.14 -21.63 -5.77
CA VAL A 117 22.06 -22.90 -6.51
C VAL A 117 22.42 -24.06 -5.59
N SER A 118 21.52 -25.05 -5.49
CA SER A 118 21.77 -26.29 -4.76
C SER A 118 22.24 -27.37 -5.74
N LYS A 119 23.36 -28.02 -5.45
CA LYS A 119 23.81 -29.21 -6.21
C LYS A 119 23.09 -30.43 -5.68
N VAL A 120 22.26 -31.06 -6.51
CA VAL A 120 21.63 -32.34 -6.21
C VAL A 120 22.42 -33.43 -6.92
N ALA A 121 23.06 -34.32 -6.15
CA ALA A 121 23.74 -35.50 -6.69
C ALA A 121 22.72 -36.64 -6.82
N PHE A 122 22.38 -37.02 -8.05
CA PHE A 122 21.61 -38.22 -8.31
C PHE A 122 22.55 -39.43 -8.27
N PHE A 123 22.56 -40.16 -7.15
CA PHE A 123 23.14 -41.49 -7.09
C PHE A 123 22.15 -42.47 -7.73
N VAL A 124 22.35 -42.79 -9.01
CA VAL A 124 21.73 -43.94 -9.65
C VAL A 124 22.57 -45.16 -9.26
N HIS A 125 22.02 -46.02 -8.39
CA HIS A 125 22.57 -47.34 -8.09
C HIS A 125 22.00 -48.31 -9.14
N SER A 126 22.85 -48.77 -10.06
CA SER A 126 22.59 -49.91 -10.96
C SER A 126 23.01 -51.21 -10.29
#